data_AF-A0A1E4TWT3-F1
#
_entry.id   AF-A0A1E4TWT3-F1
#
_cell.length_a   1.000
_cell.length_b   1.000
_cell.length_c   1.000
_cell.angle_alpha   90.00
_cell.angle_beta   90.00
_cell.angle_gamma   90.00
#
_symmetry.space_group_name_H-M   'P 1'
#
loop_
_entity.id
_entity.type
_entity.pdbx_description
1 polymer ?
#
loop_
_entity_poly.entity_id
_entity_poly.type
_entity_poly.pdbx_seq_one_letter_code
_entity_poly.pdbx_strand_id
1 'polypeptide(L)'
;MSDTNGQNNNSNFFNPSSNRRHSDSRLSLAELTSFLKLGDDLKETATREKNILTVLKDELGFELGLKTWIRDTSLAKRVQLIENLTEIVENRYHYGYDKKIIEVIVRRASYYTMQGRLRRERRIEQKGKMNLSLVNKVRKNKK
;
A
#
# COMPACT_ATOMS: atom_id res chain seq x y z
N MET A 1 -25.75 18.57 -32.83
CA MET A 1 -24.42 19.16 -32.99
C MET A 1 -24.27 20.14 -31.83
N SER A 2 -23.49 19.88 -30.78
CA SER A 2 -22.11 19.36 -30.79
C SER A 2 -21.78 18.64 -29.49
N ASP A 3 -21.06 17.52 -29.60
CA ASP A 3 -20.43 16.77 -28.51
C ASP A 3 -19.37 17.58 -27.76
N THR A 4 -19.29 17.44 -26.44
CA THR A 4 -18.06 17.75 -25.69
C THR A 4 -17.71 16.64 -24.70
N ASN A 5 -16.92 15.73 -25.27
CA ASN A 5 -15.83 14.91 -24.76
C ASN A 5 -15.29 15.21 -23.33
N GLY A 6 -14.91 14.12 -22.64
CA GLY A 6 -14.55 14.11 -21.22
C GLY A 6 -13.17 14.63 -20.83
N GLN A 7 -12.99 14.73 -19.50
CA GLN A 7 -11.72 15.04 -18.83
C GLN A 7 -11.45 13.96 -17.78
N ASN A 8 -10.72 12.94 -18.21
CA ASN A 8 -10.08 11.94 -17.35
C ASN A 8 -8.83 12.59 -16.73
N ASN A 9 -8.97 13.16 -15.53
CA ASN A 9 -7.87 13.79 -14.81
C ASN A 9 -7.04 12.75 -14.05
N ASN A 10 -6.20 12.06 -14.80
CA ASN A 10 -5.11 11.24 -14.28
C ASN A 10 -3.89 12.15 -14.05
N SER A 11 -3.85 12.89 -12.94
CA SER A 11 -2.73 13.79 -12.63
C SER A 11 -1.55 13.00 -12.07
N ASN A 12 -0.75 12.49 -12.98
CA ASN A 12 0.56 11.89 -12.77
C ASN A 12 1.61 13.00 -13.00
N PHE A 13 2.09 13.69 -11.95
CA PHE A 13 3.14 14.71 -12.12
C PHE A 13 4.20 14.71 -11.01
N PHE A 14 5.46 14.71 -11.47
CA PHE A 14 6.76 14.49 -10.82
C PHE A 14 7.66 15.71 -11.08
N ASN A 15 8.66 16.01 -10.22
CA ASN A 15 10.07 16.35 -10.56
C ASN A 15 10.93 16.79 -9.33
N PRO A 16 12.28 16.88 -9.39
CA PRO A 16 13.31 15.95 -9.93
C PRO A 16 14.64 15.94 -9.12
N SER A 17 15.13 14.78 -8.67
CA SER A 17 16.60 14.54 -8.56
C SER A 17 16.91 13.09 -8.21
N SER A 18 16.62 12.16 -9.11
CA SER A 18 17.42 10.97 -9.38
C SER A 18 16.62 10.00 -10.26
N ASN A 19 17.34 9.39 -11.18
CA ASN A 19 16.84 8.62 -12.32
C ASN A 19 16.31 7.22 -11.93
N ARG A 20 15.41 7.12 -10.95
CA ARG A 20 14.66 5.88 -10.68
C ARG A 20 13.18 6.21 -10.47
N ARG A 21 12.36 5.84 -11.46
CA ARG A 21 10.90 5.76 -11.32
C ARG A 21 10.54 4.65 -10.31
N HIS A 22 10.75 4.88 -9.03
CA HIS A 22 10.12 4.10 -7.98
C HIS A 22 8.77 4.72 -7.71
N SER A 23 7.69 4.03 -8.11
CA SER A 23 6.33 4.46 -7.79
C SER A 23 6.20 4.59 -6.27
N ASP A 24 5.61 5.68 -5.77
CA ASP A 24 5.49 6.02 -4.34
C ASP A 24 5.01 4.86 -3.44
N SER A 25 4.29 3.89 -4.02
CA SER A 25 3.88 2.64 -3.36
C SER A 25 5.02 1.68 -2.99
N ARG A 26 6.26 1.91 -3.45
CA ARG A 26 7.42 1.02 -3.26
C ARG A 26 8.54 1.64 -2.43
N LEU A 27 8.26 2.77 -1.77
CA LEU A 27 9.21 3.39 -0.85
C LEU A 27 9.60 2.39 0.24
N SER A 28 10.88 2.14 0.42
CA SER A 28 11.43 1.48 1.60
C SER A 28 11.15 2.31 2.87
N LEU A 29 11.38 1.73 4.05
CA LEU A 29 11.22 2.48 5.29
C LEU A 29 12.20 3.67 5.37
N ALA A 30 13.44 3.49 4.91
CA ALA A 30 14.45 4.56 4.88
C ALA A 30 14.08 5.70 3.91
N GLU A 31 13.57 5.36 2.73
CA GLU A 31 13.05 6.36 1.79
C GLU A 31 11.83 7.10 2.38
N LEU A 32 10.97 6.40 3.14
CA LEU A 32 9.87 7.04 3.85
C LEU A 32 10.38 7.97 4.96
N THR A 33 11.41 7.59 5.73
CA THR A 33 12.03 8.46 6.75
C THR A 33 12.54 9.76 6.13
N SER A 34 13.24 9.65 5.00
CA SER A 34 13.72 10.81 4.23
C SER A 34 12.56 11.67 3.73
N PHE A 35 11.51 11.04 3.21
CA PHE A 35 10.29 11.72 2.73
C PHE A 35 9.55 12.47 3.85
N LEU A 36 9.45 11.88 5.04
CA LEU A 36 8.85 12.49 6.22
C LEU A 36 9.75 13.51 6.91
N LYS A 37 10.98 13.73 6.42
CA LYS A 37 11.99 14.64 6.98
C LYS A 37 12.31 14.33 8.45
N LEU A 38 12.34 13.04 8.80
CA LEU A 38 12.62 12.56 10.17
C LEU A 38 14.11 12.24 10.41
N GLY A 39 15.01 12.74 9.55
CA GLY A 39 16.44 12.43 9.63
C GLY A 39 16.71 10.94 9.42
N ASP A 40 17.41 10.31 10.35
CA ASP A 40 17.72 8.87 10.36
C ASP A 40 16.83 8.05 11.31
N ASP A 41 15.73 8.64 11.82
CA ASP A 41 14.85 7.97 12.78
C ASP A 41 13.87 7.01 12.10
N LEU A 42 14.39 5.83 11.76
CA LEU A 42 13.61 4.71 11.23
C LEU A 42 12.55 4.20 12.22
N LYS A 43 12.82 4.29 13.54
CA LYS A 43 11.89 3.79 14.57
C LYS A 43 10.67 4.69 14.68
N GLU A 44 10.89 6.00 14.68
CA GLU A 44 9.80 6.97 14.67
C GLU A 44 9.00 6.86 13.37
N THR A 45 9.67 6.71 12.23
CA THR A 45 9.01 6.50 10.93
C THR A 45 8.08 5.28 10.96
N ALA A 46 8.57 4.14 11.46
CA ALA A 46 7.75 2.93 11.59
C ALA A 46 6.58 3.12 12.57
N THR A 47 6.80 3.87 13.65
CA THR A 47 5.78 4.17 14.65
C THR A 47 4.66 5.03 14.07
N ARG A 48 5.01 6.12 13.37
CA ARG A 48 4.04 7.00 12.70
C ARG A 48 3.26 6.27 11.63
N GLU A 49 3.94 5.48 10.80
CA GLU A 49 3.29 4.62 9.82
C GLU A 49 2.29 3.68 10.50
N LYS A 50 2.70 2.96 11.55
CA LYS A 50 1.82 2.05 12.29
C LYS A 50 0.60 2.78 12.86
N ASN A 51 0.79 3.95 13.45
CA ASN A 51 -0.29 4.74 14.03
C ASN A 51 -1.33 5.14 12.97
N ILE A 52 -0.87 5.66 11.83
CA ILE A 52 -1.74 6.05 10.70
C ILE A 52 -2.52 4.84 10.18
N LEU A 53 -1.86 3.69 10.01
CA LEU A 53 -2.51 2.47 9.53
C LEU A 53 -3.50 1.88 10.54
N THR A 54 -3.24 2.06 11.84
CA THR A 54 -4.15 1.65 12.90
C THR A 54 -5.44 2.46 12.83
N VAL A 55 -5.36 3.78 12.70
CA VAL A 55 -6.54 4.65 12.51
C VAL A 55 -7.31 4.26 11.24
N LEU A 56 -6.60 4.08 10.12
CA LEU A 56 -7.21 3.70 8.84
C LEU A 56 -7.97 2.37 8.93
N LYS A 57 -7.44 1.39 9.67
CA LYS A 57 -8.07 0.08 9.83
C LYS A 57 -9.19 0.10 10.87
N ASP A 58 -8.90 0.56 12.08
CA ASP A 58 -9.76 0.35 13.23
C ASP A 58 -10.88 1.40 13.33
N GLU A 59 -10.65 2.62 12.84
CA GLU A 59 -11.65 3.71 12.90
C GLU A 59 -12.34 3.94 11.56
N LEU A 60 -11.60 3.87 10.45
CA LEU A 60 -12.17 4.08 9.12
C LEU A 60 -12.59 2.78 8.41
N GLY A 61 -12.34 1.62 9.04
CA GLY A 61 -12.80 0.32 8.54
C GLY A 61 -12.15 -0.13 7.24
N PHE A 62 -10.97 0.39 6.89
CA PHE A 62 -10.28 0.01 5.66
C PHE A 62 -9.44 -1.26 5.85
N GLU A 63 -9.78 -2.29 5.09
CA GLU A 63 -9.14 -3.60 5.16
C GLU A 63 -7.82 -3.65 4.36
N LEU A 64 -6.74 -3.23 5.02
CA LEU A 64 -5.38 -3.32 4.48
C LEU A 64 -5.05 -4.76 4.03
N GLY A 65 -4.62 -4.91 2.77
CA GLY A 65 -4.17 -6.20 2.21
C GLY A 65 -5.28 -7.16 1.77
N LEU A 66 -6.55 -6.84 2.01
CA LEU A 66 -7.69 -7.54 1.40
C LEU A 66 -8.22 -6.78 0.17
N LYS A 67 -8.25 -5.45 0.27
CA LYS A 67 -8.64 -4.54 -0.81
C LYS A 67 -7.43 -3.79 -1.34
N THR A 68 -7.38 -3.62 -2.64
CA THR A 68 -6.38 -2.79 -3.30
C THR A 68 -6.84 -1.33 -3.27
N TRP A 69 -6.00 -0.45 -2.71
CA TRP A 69 -6.26 1.00 -2.64
C TRP A 69 -6.66 1.61 -3.99
N ILE A 70 -6.02 1.16 -5.09
CA ILE A 70 -6.24 1.72 -6.43
C ILE A 70 -7.37 1.04 -7.19
N ARG A 71 -7.54 -0.28 -7.07
CA ARG A 71 -8.50 -1.03 -7.91
C ARG A 71 -9.84 -1.26 -7.21
N ASP A 72 -9.84 -1.50 -5.91
CA ASP A 72 -11.07 -1.86 -5.18
C ASP A 72 -11.68 -0.68 -4.41
N THR A 73 -11.09 0.52 -4.50
CA THR A 73 -11.60 1.74 -3.84
C THR A 73 -11.88 2.82 -4.88
N SER A 74 -13.12 3.32 -4.93
CA SER A 74 -13.48 4.42 -5.84
C SER A 74 -12.69 5.69 -5.52
N LEU A 75 -12.53 6.58 -6.51
CA LEU A 75 -11.83 7.85 -6.30
C LEU A 75 -12.47 8.67 -5.18
N ALA A 76 -13.80 8.82 -5.20
CA ALA A 76 -14.55 9.52 -4.16
C ALA A 76 -14.30 8.94 -2.76
N LYS A 77 -14.28 7.60 -2.64
CA LYS A 77 -14.02 6.94 -1.37
C LYS A 77 -12.59 7.15 -0.88
N ARG A 78 -11.60 7.15 -1.79
CA ARG A 78 -10.21 7.46 -1.44
C ARG A 78 -10.06 8.88 -0.91
N VAL A 79 -10.66 9.86 -1.60
CA VAL A 79 -10.65 11.26 -1.17
C VAL A 79 -11.25 11.38 0.24
N GLN A 80 -12.42 10.79 0.47
CA GLN A 80 -13.07 10.79 1.78
C GLN A 80 -12.22 10.13 2.86
N LEU A 81 -11.62 8.97 2.58
CA LEU A 81 -10.75 8.26 3.53
C LEU A 81 -9.51 9.08 3.88
N ILE A 82 -8.85 9.69 2.90
CA ILE A 82 -7.67 10.52 3.13
C ILE A 82 -8.02 11.78 3.91
N GLU A 83 -9.14 12.42 3.61
CA GLU A 83 -9.62 13.60 4.33
C GLU A 83 -9.84 13.29 5.81
N ASN A 84 -10.67 12.29 6.11
CA ASN A 84 -10.96 11.89 7.48
C ASN A 84 -9.70 11.40 8.21
N LEU A 85 -8.84 10.63 7.53
CA LEU A 85 -7.61 10.11 8.12
C LEU A 85 -6.65 11.24 8.48
N THR A 86 -6.53 12.25 7.61
CA THR A 86 -5.65 13.41 7.86
C THR A 86 -6.12 14.17 9.09
N GLU A 87 -7.43 14.43 9.19
CA GLU A 87 -8.02 15.13 10.34
C GLU A 87 -7.80 14.36 11.65
N ILE A 88 -8.10 13.05 11.68
CA ILE A 88 -7.93 12.24 12.91
C ILE A 88 -6.46 12.16 13.31
N VAL A 89 -5.55 11.96 12.36
CA VAL A 89 -4.12 11.85 12.63
C VAL A 89 -3.57 13.17 13.15
N GLU A 90 -3.96 14.31 12.57
CA GLU A 90 -3.52 15.62 13.03
C GLU A 90 -4.04 15.91 14.44
N ASN A 91 -5.33 15.66 14.69
CA ASN A 91 -5.95 15.90 15.99
C ASN A 91 -5.37 15.02 17.11
N ARG A 92 -4.91 13.81 16.79
CA ARG A 92 -4.41 12.85 17.80
C ARG A 92 -2.90 12.91 18.01
N TYR A 93 -2.14 13.07 16.93
CA TYR A 93 -0.70 12.88 16.95
C TYR A 93 0.09 14.14 16.57
N HIS A 94 -0.57 15.17 16.03
CA HIS A 94 0.06 16.46 15.67
C HIS A 94 1.31 16.28 14.80
N TYR A 95 1.26 15.37 13.82
CA TYR A 95 2.40 15.08 12.96
C TYR A 95 2.65 16.17 11.91
N GLY A 96 1.69 17.05 11.64
CA GLY A 96 1.81 18.11 10.65
C GLY A 96 1.81 17.59 9.21
N TYR A 97 1.13 16.46 8.97
CA TYR A 97 1.11 15.82 7.66
C TYR A 97 -0.03 16.34 6.80
N ASP A 98 0.29 16.70 5.56
CA ASP A 98 -0.72 17.03 4.57
C ASP A 98 -1.36 15.75 4.00
N LYS A 99 -2.49 15.94 3.28
CA LYS A 99 -3.23 14.84 2.63
C LYS A 99 -2.34 14.01 1.69
N LYS A 100 -1.32 14.63 1.07
CA LYS A 100 -0.40 13.96 0.13
C LYS A 100 0.51 12.98 0.86
N ILE A 101 1.10 13.39 1.98
CA ILE A 101 1.95 12.53 2.81
C ILE A 101 1.14 11.33 3.32
N ILE A 102 -0.06 11.56 3.83
CA ILE A 102 -0.96 10.50 4.29
C ILE A 102 -1.26 9.52 3.14
N GLU A 103 -1.57 10.03 1.94
CA GLU A 103 -1.84 9.19 0.78
C GLU A 103 -0.63 8.31 0.38
N VAL A 104 0.59 8.86 0.43
CA VAL A 104 1.82 8.11 0.14
C VAL A 104 2.00 6.95 1.13
N ILE A 105 1.83 7.21 2.43
CA ILE A 105 1.93 6.19 3.48
C ILE A 105 0.90 5.08 3.24
N VAL A 106 -0.36 5.45 2.98
CA VAL A 106 -1.43 4.48 2.73
C VAL A 106 -1.18 3.64 1.49
N ARG A 107 -0.71 4.25 0.39
CA ARG A 107 -0.37 3.54 -0.86
C ARG A 107 0.75 2.54 -0.64
N ARG A 108 1.82 2.96 0.04
CA ARG A 108 2.97 2.11 0.39
C ARG A 108 2.54 0.91 1.23
N ALA A 109 1.85 1.16 2.34
CA ALA A 109 1.41 0.12 3.26
C ALA A 109 0.43 -0.87 2.63
N SER A 110 -0.52 -0.36 1.83
CA SER A 110 -1.47 -1.20 1.10
C SER A 110 -0.76 -2.14 0.12
N TYR A 111 0.25 -1.62 -0.60
CA TYR A 111 1.05 -2.42 -1.52
C TYR A 111 1.84 -3.52 -0.79
N TYR A 112 2.57 -3.19 0.28
CA TYR A 112 3.36 -4.18 1.01
C TYR A 112 2.52 -5.27 1.65
N THR A 113 1.39 -4.91 2.27
CA THR A 113 0.49 -5.88 2.91
C THR A 113 -0.08 -6.85 1.87
N MET A 114 -0.57 -6.33 0.74
CA MET A 114 -1.08 -7.15 -0.37
C MET A 114 0.01 -8.07 -0.95
N GLN A 115 1.19 -7.53 -1.22
CA GLN A 115 2.30 -8.31 -1.77
C GLN A 115 2.79 -9.39 -0.79
N GLY A 116 2.82 -9.10 0.50
CA GLY A 116 3.15 -10.08 1.54
C GLY A 116 2.18 -11.26 1.53
N ARG A 117 0.88 -10.97 1.46
CA ARG A 117 -0.18 -11.98 1.34
C ARG A 117 -0.03 -12.83 0.08
N LEU A 118 0.06 -12.19 -1.10
CA LEU A 118 0.23 -12.90 -2.37
C LEU A 118 1.48 -13.79 -2.41
N ARG A 119 2.59 -13.35 -1.79
CA ARG A 119 3.80 -14.17 -1.65
C ARG A 119 3.57 -15.39 -0.77
N ARG A 120 2.80 -15.26 0.31
CA ARG A 120 2.46 -16.38 1.20
C ARG A 120 1.56 -17.39 0.49
N GLU A 121 0.53 -16.94 -0.21
CA GLU A 121 -0.38 -17.78 -1.00
C GLU A 121 0.41 -18.57 -2.06
N ARG A 122 1.26 -17.91 -2.86
CA ARG A 122 2.11 -18.59 -3.85
C ARG A 122 3.05 -19.65 -3.25
N ARG A 123 3.63 -19.39 -2.08
CA ARG A 123 4.50 -20.37 -1.40
C ARG A 123 3.72 -21.61 -0.97
N ILE A 124 2.48 -21.44 -0.50
CA ILE A 124 1.61 -22.55 -0.11
C ILE A 124 1.22 -23.37 -1.33
N GLU A 125 0.82 -22.72 -2.43
CA GLU A 125 0.50 -23.42 -3.69
C GLU A 125 1.69 -24.21 -4.25
N GLN A 126 2.90 -23.64 -4.21
CA GLN A 126 4.11 -24.34 -4.67
C GLN A 126 4.42 -25.56 -3.81
N LYS A 127 4.25 -25.46 -2.48
CA LYS A 127 4.40 -26.60 -1.57
C LYS A 127 3.34 -27.68 -1.83
N GLY A 128 2.09 -27.29 -2.07
CA GLY A 128 1.01 -28.22 -2.41
C GLY A 128 1.26 -28.95 -3.74
N LYS A 129 1.71 -28.22 -4.77
CA LYS A 129 2.09 -28.78 -6.08
C LYS A 129 3.29 -29.73 -5.98
N MET A 130 4.31 -29.39 -5.19
CA MET A 130 5.45 -30.30 -4.93
C MET A 130 5.01 -31.59 -4.25
N ASN A 131 4.14 -31.49 -3.23
CA ASN A 131 3.66 -32.66 -2.49
C ASN A 131 2.86 -33.61 -3.40
N LEU A 132 1.97 -33.06 -4.24
CA LEU A 132 1.24 -33.84 -5.25
C LEU A 132 2.17 -34.50 -6.27
N SER A 133 3.23 -33.80 -6.70
CA SER A 133 4.23 -34.35 -7.63
C SER A 133 5.00 -35.54 -7.04
N LEU A 134 5.36 -35.47 -5.75
CA LEU A 134 6.03 -36.55 -5.02
C LEU A 134 5.12 -37.77 -4.86
N VAL A 135 3.86 -37.56 -4.45
CA VAL A 135 2.86 -38.64 -4.33
C VAL A 135 2.66 -39.36 -5.65
N ASN A 136 2.56 -38.62 -6.77
CA ASN A 136 2.42 -39.20 -8.10
C ASN A 136 3.67 -39.96 -8.56
N LYS A 137 4.88 -39.52 -8.18
CA LYS A 137 6.13 -40.22 -8.47
C LYS A 137 6.24 -41.54 -7.70
N VAL A 138 5.88 -41.56 -6.41
CA VAL A 138 5.86 -42.78 -5.59
C VAL A 138 4.86 -43.81 -6.13
N ARG A 139 3.68 -43.38 -6.57
CA ARG A 139 2.66 -44.27 -7.17
C ARG A 139 3.10 -44.89 -8.50
N LYS A 140 3.88 -44.17 -9.31
CA LYS A 140 4.44 -44.70 -10.58
C LYS A 140 5.56 -45.72 -10.37
N ASN A 141 6.30 -45.64 -9.27
CA ASN A 141 7.38 -46.59 -8.95
C ASN A 141 6.91 -47.86 -8.22
N LYS A 142 5.61 -47.99 -7.90
CA LYS A 142 5.02 -49.16 -7.23
C LYS A 142 4.20 -50.07 -8.16
N LYS A 143 4.22 -49.81 -9.46
CA LYS A 143 3.71 -50.69 -10.53
C LYS A 143 4.89 -51.17 -11.36
#